data_AF-A0A382RRT1-F1
#
_entry.id   AF-A0A382RRT1-F1
#
_cell.length_a   1.000
_cell.length_b   1.000
_cell.length_c   1.000
_cell.angle_alpha   90.00
_cell.angle_beta   90.00
_cell.angle_gamma   90.00
#
_symmetry.space_group_name_H-M   'P 1'
#
loop_
_entity.id
_entity.type
_entity.pdbx_description
1 polymer ?
#
loop_
_entity_poly.entity_id
_entity_poly.type
_entity_poly.pdbx_seq_one_letter_code
_entity_poly.pdbx_strand_id
1 'polypeptide(L)' 'MVVAWTEGTGWNRGGDLAWQVYGIDGAALKSGRLAAGVETWSRAAVVTHPESGFLVLH' A
#
# COMPACT_ATOMS: atom_id res chain seq x y z
N MET A 1 -12.88 0.98 -0.48
CA MET A 1 -11.81 0.88 -1.51
C MET A 1 -10.46 1.08 -0.85
N VAL A 2 -9.39 0.45 -1.33
CA VAL A 2 -8.02 0.72 -0.85
C VAL A 2 -7.12 1.02 -2.03
N VAL A 3 -6.21 1.98 -1.85
CA VAL A 3 -5.17 2.34 -2.80
C VAL A 3 -3.84 2.28 -2.06
N ALA A 4 -2.86 1.58 -2.65
CA ALA A 4 -1.49 1.51 -2.14
C ALA A 4 -0.52 2.06 -3.19
N TRP A 5 0.52 2.73 -2.74
CA TRP A 5 1.57 3.30 -3.58
C TRP A 5 2.93 3.20 -2.90
N THR A 6 3.98 3.43 -3.67
CA THR A 6 5.36 3.45 -3.18
C THR A 6 5.92 4.86 -3.23
N GLU A 7 6.75 5.21 -2.25
CA GLU A 7 7.43 6.50 -2.14
C GLU A 7 8.95 6.28 -2.13
N GLY A 8 9.71 7.10 -2.87
CA GLY A 8 11.17 7.02 -2.90
C GLY A 8 11.76 5.82 -3.67
N THR A 9 10.94 4.90 -4.15
CA THR A 9 11.36 3.78 -5.02
C THR A 9 11.91 4.25 -6.35
N GLY A 10 12.83 3.47 -6.94
CA GLY A 10 13.42 3.77 -8.25
C GLY A 10 14.23 2.61 -8.82
N TRP A 11 15.01 2.88 -9.87
CA TRP A 11 15.89 1.85 -10.45
C TRP A 11 16.90 1.37 -9.41
N ASN A 12 16.91 0.06 -9.16
CA ASN A 12 17.74 -0.58 -8.14
C ASN A 12 17.62 0.10 -6.75
N ARG A 13 16.40 0.54 -6.39
CA ARG A 13 16.13 1.23 -5.13
C ARG A 13 14.74 0.89 -4.60
N GLY A 14 14.69 0.28 -3.42
CA GLY A 14 13.48 0.12 -2.61
C GLY A 14 12.94 1.45 -2.06
N GLY A 15 11.98 1.41 -1.15
CA GLY A 15 11.37 2.62 -0.61
C GLY A 15 10.30 2.37 0.42
N ASP A 16 9.46 3.38 0.63
CA ASP A 16 8.41 3.33 1.62
C ASP A 16 7.10 2.86 0.96
N LEU A 17 6.33 2.05 1.69
CA LEU A 17 4.99 1.67 1.31
C LEU A 17 3.99 2.61 1.98
N ALA A 18 3.01 3.10 1.25
CA ALA A 18 1.91 3.89 1.79
C ALA A 18 0.56 3.42 1.23
N TRP A 19 -0.50 3.59 2.01
CA TRP A 19 -1.85 3.24 1.58
C TRP A 19 -2.93 4.12 2.23
N GLN A 20 -4.08 4.17 1.58
CA GLN A 20 -5.28 4.84 2.04
C GLN A 20 -6.51 3.98 1.78
N VAL A 21 -7.36 3.88 2.80
CA VAL A 21 -8.68 3.25 2.76
C VAL A 21 -9.73 4.35 2.62
N TYR A 22 -10.62 4.17 1.65
CA TYR A 22 -11.75 5.05 1.38
C TYR A 22 -13.07 4.32 1.64
N GLY A 23 -14.02 5.06 2.20
CA GLY A 23 -15.43 4.66 2.32
C GLY A 23 -16.12 4.59 0.97
N ILE A 24 -17.35 4.10 0.97
CA ILE A 24 -18.16 3.99 -0.26
C ILE A 24 -18.52 5.37 -0.84
N ASP A 25 -18.57 6.38 0.00
CA ASP A 25 -18.78 7.79 -0.31
C ASP A 25 -17.50 8.50 -0.78
N GLY A 26 -16.36 7.79 -0.83
CA GLY A 26 -15.06 8.37 -1.14
C GLY A 26 -14.39 9.08 0.04
N ALA A 27 -14.97 9.06 1.25
CA ALA A 27 -14.34 9.65 2.43
C ALA A 27 -13.08 8.87 2.83
N ALA A 28 -12.01 9.59 3.17
CA ALA A 28 -10.79 8.99 3.71
C ALA A 28 -11.07 8.43 5.11
N LEU A 29 -10.94 7.12 5.30
CA LEU A 29 -11.23 6.45 6.57
C LEU A 29 -9.98 6.16 7.38
N LYS A 30 -8.95 5.57 6.75
CA LYS A 30 -7.73 5.15 7.42
C LYS A 30 -6.55 5.13 6.46
N SER A 31 -5.43 5.67 6.88
CA SER A 31 -4.15 5.58 6.16
C SER A 31 -3.15 4.72 6.92
N GLY A 32 -2.07 4.38 6.24
CA GLY A 32 -0.89 3.82 6.88
C GLY A 32 0.35 3.97 6.01
N ARG A 33 1.49 3.76 6.64
CA ARG A 33 2.81 3.88 6.02
C ARG A 33 3.77 2.91 6.68
N LEU A 34 4.63 2.29 5.87
CA LEU A 34 5.73 1.44 6.31
C LEU A 34 7.03 1.97 5.70
N ALA A 35 7.89 2.53 6.55
CA ALA A 35 9.21 2.99 6.15
C ALA A 35 10.11 1.81 5.80
N ALA A 36 10.87 1.93 4.71
CA ALA A 36 11.67 0.87 4.10
C ALA A 36 10.87 -0.43 3.89
N GLY A 37 9.57 -0.31 3.64
CA GLY A 37 8.68 -1.45 3.43
C GLY A 37 8.90 -2.13 2.08
N VAL A 38 9.30 -1.39 1.04
CA VAL A 38 9.42 -1.93 -0.32
C VAL A 38 10.88 -2.27 -0.61
N GLU A 39 11.12 -3.52 -0.99
CA GLU A 39 12.44 -4.01 -1.37
C GLU A 39 12.84 -3.51 -2.77
N THR A 40 14.14 -3.56 -3.07
CA THR A 40 14.65 -3.21 -4.39
C THR A 40 14.09 -4.15 -5.47
N TRP A 41 13.59 -3.57 -6.56
CA TRP A 41 12.91 -4.28 -7.66
C TRP A 41 11.59 -4.96 -7.29
N SER A 42 11.02 -4.61 -6.13
CA SER A 42 9.68 -5.02 -5.71
C SER A 42 8.64 -3.94 -5.97
N ARG A 43 7.36 -4.25 -5.69
CA ARG A 43 6.23 -3.36 -5.95
C ARG A 43 5.13 -3.58 -4.93
N ALA A 44 4.35 -2.53 -4.64
CA ALA A 44 3.15 -2.66 -3.84
C ALA A 44 2.02 -3.36 -4.62
N ALA A 45 1.25 -4.20 -3.94
CA ALA A 45 0.01 -4.77 -4.46
C ALA A 45 -1.04 -4.88 -3.36
N VAL A 46 -2.32 -4.78 -3.74
CA VAL A 46 -3.45 -5.03 -2.83
C VAL A 46 -4.16 -6.28 -3.30
N VAL A 47 -4.44 -7.19 -2.37
CA VAL A 47 -5.30 -8.35 -2.59
C VAL A 47 -6.45 -8.36 -1.59
N THR A 48 -7.63 -8.83 -2.02
CA THR A 48 -8.77 -9.04 -1.13
C THR A 48 -8.53 -10.25 -0.25
N HIS A 49 -8.81 -10.14 1.05
CA HIS A 49 -8.74 -11.25 1.99
C HIS A 49 -10.14 -11.54 2.57
N PRO A 50 -10.62 -12.79 2.56
CA PRO A 50 -12.02 -13.12 2.90
C PRO A 50 -12.44 -12.68 4.30
N GLU A 51 -11.52 -12.70 5.27
CA GLU A 51 -11.85 -12.46 6.69
C GLU A 51 -11.47 -11.06 7.19
N SER A 52 -10.49 -10.41 6.55
CA SER A 52 -9.88 -9.17 7.04
C SER A 52 -10.02 -8.00 6.05
N GLY A 53 -10.79 -8.20 4.98
CA GLY A 53 -11.01 -7.21 3.93
C GLY A 53 -9.90 -7.24 2.87
N PHE A 54 -8.70 -6.80 3.23
CA PHE A 54 -7.58 -6.73 2.28
C PHE A 54 -6.22 -6.94 2.95
N LEU A 55 -5.24 -7.32 2.12
CA LEU A 55 -3.81 -7.37 2.44
C LEU A 55 -3.04 -6.46 1.49
N VAL A 56 -2.03 -5.76 2.02
CA VAL A 56 -1.06 -5.01 1.21
C VAL A 56 0.24 -5.80 1.17
N LEU A 57 0.68 -6.16 -0.03
CA LEU A 57 1.94 -6.85 -0.31
C LEU A 57 2.97 -5.84 -0.82
N HIS A 58 4.26 -6.05 -0.54
CA HIS A 58 5.36 -5.15 -0.90
C HIS A 58 6.66 -5.89 -1.16
#